data_AF-E2C9X9-F1
#
_entry.id   AF-E2C9X9-F1
#
_cell.length_a   1.000
_cell.length_b   1.000
_cell.length_c   1.000
_cell.angle_alpha   90.00
_cell.angle_beta   90.00
_cell.angle_gamma   90.00
#
_symmetry.space_group_name_H-M   'P 1'
#
loop_
_entity.id
_entity.type
_entity.pdbx_description
1 polymer ?
#
loop_
_entity_poly.entity_id
_entity_poly.type
_entity_poly.pdbx_seq_one_letter_code
_entity_poly.pdbx_strand_id
1 'polypeptide(L)'
;SRQRDPRGKVVADWAAGLGLVLMNTGSASNCVRPVGGGSVIDLTWASPSAARDFWEWVVEEKRESLSDHRYMMRFLRLPTPHR
;
A
#
# COMPACT_ATOMS: atom_id res chain seq x y z
N SER A 1 -12.49 15.63 -5.71
CA SER A 1 -11.72 15.61 -4.43
C SER A 1 -11.71 14.20 -3.88
N ARG A 2 -10.67 13.79 -3.14
CA ARG A 2 -10.70 12.49 -2.43
C ARG A 2 -11.62 12.60 -1.22
N GLN A 3 -12.45 11.58 -1.00
CA GLN A 3 -13.33 11.47 0.16
C GLN A 3 -12.87 10.31 1.04
N ARG A 4 -12.98 10.47 2.36
CA ARG A 4 -12.72 9.39 3.31
C ARG A 4 -14.01 8.62 3.56
N ASP A 5 -13.88 7.31 3.68
CA ASP A 5 -14.99 6.42 3.98
C ASP A 5 -14.90 5.99 5.46
N PRO A 6 -16.02 5.90 6.21
CA PRO A 6 -16.04 5.42 7.59
C PRO A 6 -15.39 4.04 7.78
N ARG A 7 -15.45 3.17 6.77
CA ARG A 7 -14.77 1.86 6.76
C ARG A 7 -13.25 2.01 6.91
N GLY A 8 -12.68 3.11 6.42
CA GLY A 8 -11.26 3.42 6.60
C GLY A 8 -10.86 3.54 8.07
N LYS A 9 -11.74 4.08 8.91
CA LYS A 9 -11.49 4.13 10.36
C LYS A 9 -11.54 2.74 10.97
N VAL A 10 -12.54 1.94 10.62
CA VAL A 10 -12.70 0.57 11.12
C VAL A 10 -11.48 -0.30 10.78
N VAL A 11 -10.97 -0.22 9.55
CA VAL A 11 -9.76 -0.94 9.12
C VAL A 11 -8.51 -0.43 9.84
N ALA A 12 -8.39 0.90 10.04
CA ALA A 12 -7.28 1.48 10.79
C ALA A 12 -7.27 1.05 12.26
N ASP A 13 -8.43 1.06 12.92
CA ASP A 13 -8.57 0.61 14.32
C ASP A 13 -8.24 -0.89 14.45
N TRP A 14 -8.69 -1.72 13.50
CA TRP A 14 -8.34 -3.15 13.43
C TRP A 14 -6.83 -3.36 13.30
N ALA A 15 -6.17 -2.66 12.37
CA ALA A 15 -4.73 -2.77 12.16
C ALA A 15 -3.94 -2.32 13.41
N ALA A 16 -4.37 -1.22 14.04
CA ALA A 16 -3.79 -0.73 15.28
C ALA A 16 -3.94 -1.72 16.44
N GLY A 17 -5.11 -2.36 16.57
CA GLY A 17 -5.36 -3.41 17.57
C GLY A 17 -4.44 -4.63 17.42
N LEU A 18 -3.95 -4.89 16.20
CA LEU A 18 -2.97 -5.95 15.91
C LEU A 18 -1.52 -5.47 15.95
N GLY A 19 -1.26 -4.20 16.26
CA GLY A 19 0.08 -3.62 16.27
C GLY A 19 0.74 -3.54 14.89
N LEU A 20 -0.05 -3.49 13.82
CA LEU A 20 0.45 -3.38 12.45
C LEU A 20 0.71 -1.92 12.06
N VAL A 21 1.66 -1.70 11.16
CA VAL A 21 1.99 -0.37 10.61
C VAL A 21 1.59 -0.27 9.14
N LEU A 22 1.05 0.89 8.74
CA LEU A 22 0.69 1.15 7.34
C LEU A 22 1.95 1.41 6.52
N MET A 23 2.14 0.63 5.46
CA MET A 23 3.31 0.73 4.59
C MET A 23 3.09 1.59 3.35
N ASN A 24 1.86 2.03 3.10
CA ASN A 24 1.55 2.89 1.95
C ASN A 24 2.11 4.30 2.17
N THR A 25 2.76 4.85 1.14
CA THR A 25 3.30 6.21 1.11
C THR A 25 2.81 6.97 -0.12
N GLY A 26 2.77 8.30 -0.07
CA GLY A 26 2.30 9.10 -1.20
C GLY A 26 0.79 9.01 -1.42
N SER A 27 0.34 9.46 -2.60
CA SER A 27 -1.08 9.68 -2.89
C SER A 27 -1.53 9.24 -4.28
N ALA A 28 -0.68 8.50 -5.00
CA ALA A 28 -1.03 7.90 -6.29
C ALA A 28 -2.20 6.92 -6.12
N SER A 29 -3.16 6.96 -7.04
CA SER A 29 -4.31 6.04 -6.99
C SER A 29 -3.84 4.62 -7.32
N ASN A 30 -4.22 3.63 -6.50
CA ASN A 30 -3.97 2.22 -6.75
C ASN A 30 -5.15 1.51 -7.42
N CYS A 31 -6.33 2.14 -7.47
CA CYS A 31 -7.46 1.70 -8.28
C CYS A 31 -7.99 2.88 -9.09
N VAL A 32 -8.02 2.76 -10.42
CA VAL A 32 -8.38 3.80 -11.39
C VAL A 32 -9.42 3.24 -12.33
N ARG A 33 -10.53 3.95 -12.50
CA ARG A 33 -11.62 3.51 -13.39
C ARG A 33 -11.49 4.18 -14.77
N PRO A 34 -11.86 3.49 -15.86
CA PRO A 34 -11.82 4.05 -17.22
C PRO A 34 -12.63 5.35 -17.38
N VAL A 35 -13.74 5.48 -16.66
CA VAL A 35 -14.67 6.61 -16.78
C VAL A 35 -14.31 7.78 -15.82
N GLY A 36 -13.09 7.78 -15.31
CA GLY A 36 -12.54 8.86 -14.50
C GLY A 36 -12.65 8.65 -12.99
N GLY A 37 -11.66 9.18 -12.28
CA GLY A 37 -11.52 9.03 -10.85
C GLY A 37 -10.54 7.92 -10.45
N GLY A 38 -10.01 8.04 -9.25
CA GLY A 38 -9.08 7.08 -8.70
C GLY A 38 -9.14 7.06 -7.18
N SER A 39 -8.87 5.90 -6.62
CA SER A 39 -8.96 5.63 -5.20
C SER A 39 -7.65 5.04 -4.69
N VAL A 40 -7.44 5.16 -3.37
CA VAL A 40 -6.36 4.51 -2.64
C VAL A 40 -7.03 3.56 -1.67
N ILE A 41 -7.32 2.35 -2.16
CA ILE A 41 -8.10 1.33 -1.42
C ILE A 41 -7.28 0.08 -1.15
N ASP A 42 -6.25 -0.18 -1.96
CA ASP A 42 -5.31 -1.27 -1.70
C ASP A 42 -4.29 -0.81 -0.65
N LEU A 43 -4.46 -1.33 0.58
CA LEU A 43 -3.61 -1.03 1.72
C LEU A 43 -2.66 -2.21 1.97
N THR A 44 -1.47 -1.94 2.46
CA THR A 44 -0.61 -2.99 2.99
C THR A 44 -0.09 -2.61 4.35
N TRP A 45 -0.11 -3.61 5.21
CA TRP A 45 0.25 -3.52 6.60
C TRP A 45 1.40 -4.49 6.86
N ALA A 46 2.28 -4.13 7.79
CA ALA A 46 3.38 -5.00 8.20
C ALA A 46 3.46 -5.04 9.73
N SER A 47 4.02 -6.11 10.28
CA SER A 47 4.47 -6.08 11.66
C SER A 47 5.65 -5.11 11.79
N PRO A 48 5.92 -4.57 13.00
CA PRO A 48 7.03 -3.64 13.21
C PRO A 48 8.42 -4.22 12.90
N SER A 49 8.57 -5.56 12.92
CA SER A 49 9.81 -6.22 12.49
C SER A 49 9.92 -6.22 10.97
N ALA A 50 8.91 -6.73 10.27
CA ALA A 50 8.91 -6.79 8.81
C ALA A 50 9.00 -5.39 8.17
N ALA A 51 8.36 -4.38 8.78
CA ALA A 51 8.40 -3.00 8.30
C ALA A 51 9.83 -2.41 8.23
N ARG A 52 10.79 -2.94 9.01
CA ARG A 52 12.19 -2.49 8.98
C ARG A 52 12.95 -3.05 7.80
N ASP A 53 12.51 -4.19 7.29
CA ASP A 53 13.16 -4.87 6.18
C ASP A 53 12.63 -4.37 4.83
N PHE A 54 11.43 -3.80 4.80
CA PHE A 54 10.89 -3.18 3.60
C PHE A 54 11.26 -1.70 3.51
N TRP A 55 11.71 -1.27 2.34
CA TRP A 55 11.93 0.14 2.01
C TRP A 55 11.32 0.44 0.64
N GLU A 56 11.01 1.71 0.41
CA GLU A 56 10.33 2.24 -0.77
C GLU A 56 8.98 1.56 -1.07
N TRP A 57 7.89 2.32 -0.90
CA TRP A 57 6.60 1.91 -1.41
C TRP A 57 6.18 2.82 -2.56
N VAL A 58 5.78 2.21 -3.67
CA VAL A 58 5.34 2.93 -4.86
C VAL A 58 4.19 2.22 -5.55
N VAL A 59 3.29 3.03 -6.13
CA VAL A 59 2.30 2.55 -7.09
C VAL A 59 2.91 2.64 -8.48
N GLU A 60 2.95 1.54 -9.20
CA GLU A 60 3.49 1.49 -10.57
C GLU A 60 2.51 2.08 -11.57
N GLU A 61 2.56 3.40 -11.75
CA GLU A 61 1.62 4.12 -12.62
C GLU A 61 1.85 3.89 -14.12
N LYS A 62 3.07 3.44 -14.49
CA LYS A 62 3.47 3.24 -15.89
C LYS A 62 3.34 1.79 -16.35
N ARG A 63 3.16 0.83 -15.42
CA ARG A 63 3.07 -0.59 -15.74
C ARG A 63 1.61 -0.99 -15.87
N GLU A 64 1.24 -1.38 -17.08
CA GLU A 64 -0.10 -1.87 -17.38
C GLU A 64 -0.40 -3.19 -16.64
N SER A 65 -1.59 -3.29 -16.05
CA SER A 65 -2.06 -4.46 -15.28
C SER A 65 -3.24 -5.19 -15.94
N LEU A 66 -3.90 -4.60 -16.95
CA LEU A 66 -5.16 -5.05 -17.53
C LEU A 66 -6.31 -5.14 -16.50
N SER A 67 -6.22 -4.32 -15.44
CA SER A 67 -7.18 -4.22 -14.35
C SER A 67 -7.37 -2.76 -13.97
N ASP A 68 -8.51 -2.44 -13.36
CA ASP A 68 -8.69 -1.15 -12.69
C ASP A 68 -7.66 -0.96 -11.55
N HIS A 69 -7.02 -2.03 -11.07
CA HIS A 69 -5.99 -1.99 -10.04
C HIS A 69 -4.58 -1.81 -10.62
N ARG A 70 -3.74 -1.05 -9.93
CA ARG A 70 -2.32 -0.87 -10.25
C ARG A 70 -1.43 -1.73 -9.38
N TYR A 71 -0.28 -2.13 -9.91
CA TYR A 71 0.72 -2.83 -9.12
C TYR A 71 1.26 -1.93 -8.01
N MET A 72 1.45 -2.54 -6.85
CA MET A 72 2.20 -1.94 -5.75
C MET A 72 3.54 -2.64 -5.65
N MET A 73 4.62 -1.86 -5.61
CA MET A 73 5.97 -2.39 -5.46
C MET A 73 6.55 -2.02 -4.11
N ARG A 74 7.34 -2.94 -3.56
CA ARG A 74 8.17 -2.77 -2.37
C ARG A 74 9.50 -3.46 -2.56
N PHE A 75 10.53 -2.95 -1.92
CA PHE A 75 11.82 -3.60 -1.89
C PHE A 75 12.06 -4.21 -0.53
N LEU A 76 12.33 -5.52 -0.51
CA LEU A 76 12.77 -6.21 0.69
C LEU A 76 14.30 -6.14 0.74
N ARG A 77 14.83 -5.64 1.85
CA ARG A 77 16.24 -5.77 2.17
C ARG A 77 16.51 -7.20 2.58
N LEU A 78 17.22 -7.92 1.73
CA LEU A 78 17.72 -9.24 2.09
C LEU A 78 18.91 -9.10 3.04
N PRO A 79 19.04 -9.97 4.05
CA PRO A 79 20.27 -10.06 4.84
C PRO A 79 21.47 -10.29 3.92
N THR A 80 22.59 -9.65 4.22
CA THR A 80 23.85 -9.98 3.56
C THR A 80 24.16 -11.45 3.88
N PRO A 81 24.39 -12.32 2.88
CA PRO A 81 24.76 -13.70 3.15
C PRO A 81 26.01 -13.73 4.05
N HIS A 82 25.96 -14.49 5.13
CA HIS A 82 27.16 -14.77 5.92
C HIS A 82 28.13 -15.55 5.03
N ARG A 83 29.36 -15.04 4.91
CA ARG A 83 30.44 -15.68 4.15
C ARG A 83 30.97 -16.90 4.88
#